data_AF-A0A5C8AYB0-F1
#
_entry.id   AF-A0A5C8AYB0-F1
#
_cell.length_a   1.000
_cell.length_b   1.000
_cell.length_c   1.000
_cell.angle_alpha   90.00
_cell.angle_beta   90.00
_cell.angle_gamma   90.00
#
_symmetry.space_group_name_H-M   'P 1'
#
loop_
_entity.id
_entity.type
_entity.pdbx_description
1 polymer ?
#
loop_
_entity_poly.entity_id
_entity_poly.type
_entity_poly.pdbx_seq_one_letter_code
_entity_poly.pdbx_strand_id
1 'polypeptide(L)'
;MKLVQLFIALSFFVWSSAAQAQTQCEISTNDFLENAKLSFEDFDQKGITPKTSRALGNAKCYLAAVEVSEQYLAMNLNLSARERAIVTWHMAQYLAFAGKEKEAAKLMLASLNGKEIAIPEDQFDWNTYVIGTWAFIHKNRPLLEQSLQTLQSRGGQRNTMNGNVLQGFLNCFEASYESSYGAKACTSKK
;
A
#
# COMPACT_ATOMS: atom_id res chain seq x y z
N MET A 1 -17.64 -27.74 64.67
CA MET A 1 -17.23 -27.75 63.25
C MET A 1 -17.40 -26.36 62.68
N LYS A 2 -16.30 -25.65 62.34
CA LYS A 2 -16.34 -24.39 61.59
C LYS A 2 -15.83 -24.67 60.18
N LEU A 3 -16.66 -24.44 59.16
CA LEU A 3 -16.21 -24.45 57.76
C LEU A 3 -15.45 -23.15 57.49
N VAL A 4 -14.24 -23.29 56.94
CA VAL A 4 -13.48 -22.17 56.35
C VAL A 4 -13.74 -22.22 54.85
N GLN A 5 -14.44 -21.21 54.32
CA GLN A 5 -14.57 -21.00 52.87
C GLN A 5 -13.32 -20.29 52.36
N LEU A 6 -12.59 -20.98 51.49
CA LEU A 6 -11.43 -20.44 50.78
C LEU A 6 -11.92 -19.78 49.48
N PHE A 7 -11.87 -18.45 49.40
CA PHE A 7 -12.10 -17.73 48.15
C PHE A 7 -10.80 -17.71 47.33
N ILE A 8 -10.77 -18.45 46.22
CA ILE A 8 -9.72 -18.35 45.21
C ILE A 8 -10.06 -17.17 44.30
N ALA A 9 -9.32 -16.08 44.41
CA ALA A 9 -9.39 -14.97 43.47
C ALA A 9 -8.71 -15.37 42.16
N LEU A 10 -9.48 -15.64 41.11
CA LEU A 10 -8.93 -15.77 39.76
C LEU A 10 -8.54 -14.38 39.24
N SER A 11 -7.24 -14.08 39.24
CA SER A 11 -6.68 -12.93 38.54
C SER A 11 -6.65 -13.23 37.04
N PHE A 12 -7.57 -12.64 36.28
CA PHE A 12 -7.50 -12.65 34.82
C PHE A 12 -6.33 -11.76 34.38
N PHE A 13 -5.26 -12.37 33.87
CA PHE A 13 -4.20 -11.67 33.16
C PHE A 13 -4.78 -11.12 31.85
N VAL A 14 -4.99 -9.80 31.80
CA VAL A 14 -5.34 -9.11 30.55
C VAL A 14 -4.05 -9.00 29.74
N TRP A 15 -3.81 -9.99 28.87
CA TRP A 15 -2.71 -9.90 27.91
C TRP A 15 -3.01 -8.75 26.94
N SER A 16 -2.19 -7.71 26.98
CA SER A 16 -2.42 -6.47 26.23
C SER A 16 -2.08 -6.67 24.75
N SER A 17 -3.09 -6.63 23.89
CA SER A 17 -2.96 -6.79 22.42
C SER A 17 -2.02 -5.78 21.76
N ALA A 18 -1.76 -4.64 22.40
CA ALA A 18 -0.85 -3.61 21.90
C ALA A 18 0.61 -4.08 21.82
N ALA A 19 1.08 -4.90 22.77
CA ALA A 19 2.45 -5.41 22.77
C ALA A 19 2.71 -6.40 21.63
N GLN A 20 1.69 -7.18 21.24
CA GLN A 20 1.77 -8.14 20.14
C GLN A 20 1.70 -7.46 18.76
N ALA A 21 0.99 -6.33 18.64
CA ALA A 21 0.97 -5.53 17.42
C ALA A 21 2.33 -4.85 17.15
N GLN A 22 3.03 -4.43 18.21
CA GLN A 22 4.36 -3.81 18.11
C GLN A 22 5.40 -4.78 17.51
N THR A 23 5.46 -6.02 18.02
CA THR A 23 6.45 -7.02 17.56
C THR A 23 6.21 -7.51 16.13
N GLN A 24 4.98 -7.42 15.64
CA GLN A 24 4.66 -7.78 14.26
C GLN A 24 5.30 -6.81 13.26
N CYS A 25 5.38 -5.52 13.58
CA CYS A 25 5.95 -4.50 12.71
C CYS A 25 7.47 -4.31 12.87
N GLU A 26 8.08 -4.88 13.92
CA GLU A 26 9.53 -4.81 14.10
C GLU A 26 10.27 -5.63 13.04
N ILE A 27 11.33 -5.07 12.48
CA ILE A 27 12.16 -5.70 11.45
C ILE A 27 13.57 -5.89 11.99
N SER A 28 14.11 -7.10 11.86
CA SER A 28 15.49 -7.43 12.21
C SER A 28 16.40 -7.38 11.00
N THR A 29 17.72 -7.34 11.24
CA THR A 29 18.72 -7.49 10.17
C THR A 29 18.54 -8.81 9.41
N ASN A 30 18.19 -9.90 10.10
CA ASN A 30 17.95 -11.18 9.45
C ASN A 30 16.76 -11.13 8.49
N ASP A 31 15.70 -10.40 8.83
CA ASP A 31 14.53 -10.24 7.97
C ASP A 31 14.90 -9.53 6.65
N PHE A 32 15.76 -8.52 6.68
CA PHE A 32 16.27 -7.90 5.45
C PHE A 32 17.05 -8.90 4.59
N LEU A 33 17.93 -9.69 5.20
CA LEU A 33 18.74 -10.68 4.49
C LEU A 33 17.89 -11.81 3.90
N GLU A 34 16.84 -12.26 4.60
CA GLU A 34 15.93 -13.27 4.08
C GLU A 34 15.06 -12.70 2.96
N ASN A 35 14.52 -11.49 3.11
CA ASN A 35 13.76 -10.83 2.06
C ASN A 35 14.59 -10.61 0.80
N ALA A 36 15.88 -10.26 0.93
CA ALA A 36 16.77 -10.04 -0.21
C ALA A 36 16.97 -11.29 -1.08
N LYS A 37 16.73 -12.49 -0.55
CA LYS A 37 16.83 -13.76 -1.29
C LYS A 37 15.56 -14.09 -2.07
N LEU A 38 14.46 -13.38 -1.83
CA LEU A 38 13.16 -13.68 -2.43
C LEU A 38 13.05 -13.09 -3.85
N SER A 39 12.28 -13.78 -4.69
CA SER A 39 11.85 -13.22 -5.97
C SER A 39 10.98 -11.98 -5.75
N PHE A 40 10.90 -11.10 -6.76
CA PHE A 40 10.00 -9.94 -6.73
C PHE A 40 8.56 -10.37 -6.40
N GLU A 41 8.10 -11.44 -7.05
CA GLU A 41 6.76 -11.98 -6.88
C GLU A 41 6.50 -12.41 -5.43
N ASP A 42 7.44 -13.12 -4.81
CA ASP A 42 7.28 -13.64 -3.45
C ASP A 42 7.38 -12.54 -2.39
N PHE A 43 8.20 -11.51 -2.64
CA PHE A 43 8.40 -10.37 -1.76
C PHE A 43 7.27 -9.34 -1.82
N ASP A 44 6.87 -8.90 -3.01
CA ASP A 44 6.01 -7.73 -3.21
C ASP A 44 4.57 -8.06 -3.64
N GLN A 45 4.35 -9.20 -4.30
CA GLN A 45 3.03 -9.57 -4.82
C GLN A 45 2.30 -10.55 -3.89
N LYS A 46 2.96 -11.65 -3.50
CA LYS A 46 2.34 -12.73 -2.71
C LYS A 46 2.49 -12.53 -1.20
N GLY A 47 3.64 -12.04 -0.76
CA GLY A 47 3.95 -11.87 0.66
C GLY A 47 4.10 -13.19 1.42
N ILE A 48 5.00 -14.06 0.94
CA ILE A 48 5.07 -15.46 1.40
C ILE A 48 5.61 -15.64 2.84
N THR A 49 6.23 -14.59 3.41
CA THR A 49 6.62 -14.57 4.83
C THR A 49 6.04 -13.33 5.53
N PRO A 50 5.86 -13.35 6.86
CA PRO A 50 5.27 -12.23 7.60
C PRO A 50 6.04 -10.91 7.50
N LYS A 51 7.32 -10.97 7.12
CA LYS A 51 8.23 -9.81 7.07
C LYS A 51 8.48 -9.29 5.65
N THR A 52 7.78 -9.83 4.66
CA THR A 52 7.77 -9.28 3.29
C THR A 52 7.00 -7.97 3.22
N SER A 53 7.30 -7.15 2.21
CA SER A 53 6.60 -5.88 1.97
C SER A 53 5.08 -6.05 1.89
N ARG A 54 4.61 -7.01 1.08
CA ARG A 54 3.17 -7.31 0.94
C ARG A 54 2.52 -7.70 2.27
N ALA A 55 3.14 -8.61 3.02
CA ALA A 55 2.57 -9.09 4.28
C ALA A 55 2.51 -7.98 5.33
N LEU A 56 3.56 -7.17 5.46
CA LEU A 56 3.61 -6.02 6.37
C LEU A 56 2.58 -4.96 5.99
N GLY A 57 2.44 -4.66 4.70
CA GLY A 57 1.42 -3.73 4.20
C GLY A 57 0.00 -4.20 4.53
N ASN A 58 -0.30 -5.48 4.31
CA ASN A 58 -1.60 -6.08 4.66
C ASN A 58 -1.86 -6.07 6.17
N ALA A 59 -0.80 -6.23 6.97
CA ALA A 59 -0.85 -6.11 8.43
C ALA A 59 -0.92 -4.65 8.94
N LYS A 60 -0.98 -3.66 8.03
CA LYS A 60 -0.94 -2.22 8.33
C LYS A 60 0.36 -1.76 9.02
N CYS A 61 1.42 -2.54 8.93
CA CYS A 61 2.78 -2.16 9.33
C CYS A 61 3.43 -1.31 8.23
N TYR A 62 2.79 -0.20 7.85
CA TYR A 62 3.12 0.53 6.62
C TYR A 62 4.56 1.04 6.59
N LEU A 63 5.07 1.61 7.69
CA LEU A 63 6.45 2.11 7.74
C LEU A 63 7.48 0.99 7.68
N ALA A 64 7.20 -0.17 8.30
CA ALA A 64 8.04 -1.35 8.20
C ALA A 64 8.03 -1.92 6.78
N ALA A 65 6.87 -1.91 6.10
CA ALA A 65 6.75 -2.31 4.70
C ALA A 65 7.57 -1.41 3.76
N VAL A 66 7.62 -0.10 4.04
CA VAL A 66 8.51 0.85 3.35
C VAL A 66 9.97 0.47 3.59
N GLU A 67 10.37 0.28 4.85
CA GLU A 67 11.75 -0.03 5.23
C GLU A 67 12.29 -1.30 4.55
N VAL A 68 11.52 -2.40 4.56
CA VAL A 68 11.94 -3.63 3.88
C VAL A 68 11.99 -3.47 2.36
N SER A 69 11.14 -2.62 1.78
CA SER A 69 11.12 -2.37 0.34
C SER A 69 12.30 -1.53 -0.11
N GLU A 70 12.70 -0.52 0.67
CA GLU A 70 13.93 0.26 0.42
C GLU A 70 15.16 -0.67 0.41
N GLN A 71 15.29 -1.54 1.41
CA GLN A 71 16.39 -2.49 1.49
C GLN A 71 16.34 -3.52 0.35
N TYR A 72 15.15 -4.03 0.00
CA TYR A 72 15.00 -4.98 -1.10
C TYR A 72 15.45 -4.38 -2.44
N LEU A 73 15.07 -3.13 -2.74
CA LEU A 73 15.49 -2.41 -3.94
C LEU A 73 17.01 -2.17 -3.98
N ALA A 74 17.63 -1.88 -2.83
CA ALA A 74 19.06 -1.66 -2.70
C ALA A 74 19.88 -2.95 -2.88
N MET A 75 19.37 -4.09 -2.42
CA MET A 75 20.06 -5.38 -2.49
C MET A 75 19.82 -6.14 -3.80
N ASN A 76 18.72 -5.86 -4.51
CA ASN A 76 18.35 -6.56 -5.75
C ASN A 76 18.59 -5.69 -6.99
N LEU A 77 19.86 -5.59 -7.41
CA LEU A 77 20.26 -4.78 -8.57
C LEU A 77 19.85 -5.37 -9.94
N ASN A 78 19.35 -6.60 -9.98
CA ASN A 78 18.90 -7.26 -11.22
C ASN A 78 17.39 -7.14 -11.48
N LEU A 79 16.61 -6.47 -10.62
CA LEU A 79 15.20 -6.20 -10.90
C LEU A 79 15.05 -5.42 -12.21
N SER A 80 14.08 -5.82 -13.01
CA SER A 80 13.67 -5.08 -14.21
C SER A 80 13.14 -3.69 -13.84
N ALA A 81 13.15 -2.77 -14.81
CA ALA A 81 12.60 -1.43 -14.61
C ALA A 81 11.12 -1.47 -14.15
N ARG A 82 10.34 -2.42 -14.68
CA ARG A 82 8.94 -2.61 -14.31
C ARG A 82 8.79 -3.07 -12.86
N GLU A 83 9.56 -4.05 -12.43
CA GLU A 83 9.50 -4.55 -11.04
C GLU A 83 9.90 -3.45 -10.04
N ARG A 84 10.95 -2.68 -10.36
CA ARG A 84 11.35 -1.52 -9.53
C ARG A 84 10.23 -0.49 -9.42
N ALA A 85 9.58 -0.17 -10.54
CA ALA A 85 8.45 0.76 -10.56
C ALA A 85 7.29 0.26 -9.68
N ILE A 86 6.97 -1.03 -9.74
CA ILE A 86 5.89 -1.63 -8.93
C ILE A 86 6.23 -1.60 -7.42
N VAL A 87 7.44 -2.01 -7.03
CA VAL A 87 7.85 -1.94 -5.61
C VAL A 87 7.83 -0.49 -5.12
N THR A 88 8.34 0.45 -5.93
CA THR A 88 8.32 1.90 -5.61
C THR A 88 6.90 2.42 -5.46
N TRP A 89 5.97 1.95 -6.29
CA TRP A 89 4.56 2.30 -6.18
C TRP A 89 3.94 1.81 -4.87
N HIS A 90 4.15 0.54 -4.50
CA HIS A 90 3.62 0.03 -3.23
C HIS A 90 4.21 0.76 -2.03
N MET A 91 5.51 1.07 -2.04
CA MET A 91 6.13 1.93 -1.03
C MET A 91 5.43 3.27 -0.91
N ALA A 92 5.12 3.92 -2.04
CA ALA A 92 4.40 5.17 -2.05
C ALA A 92 3.01 5.03 -1.43
N GLN A 93 2.27 3.96 -1.74
CA GLN A 93 0.97 3.70 -1.12
C GLN A 93 1.09 3.50 0.39
N TYR A 94 2.10 2.76 0.86
CA TYR A 94 2.33 2.57 2.30
C TYR A 94 2.67 3.88 3.01
N LEU A 95 3.50 4.74 2.42
CA LEU A 95 3.72 6.08 2.95
C LEU A 95 2.42 6.89 3.02
N ALA A 96 1.59 6.84 1.98
CA ALA A 96 0.31 7.55 1.96
C ALA A 96 -0.66 7.03 3.03
N PHE A 97 -0.74 5.71 3.21
CA PHE A 97 -1.51 5.09 4.29
C PHE A 97 -0.98 5.44 5.68
N ALA A 98 0.33 5.65 5.83
CA ALA A 98 0.95 6.13 7.07
C ALA A 98 0.80 7.64 7.29
N GLY A 99 0.04 8.35 6.45
CA GLY A 99 -0.15 9.81 6.52
C GLY A 99 1.03 10.63 6.00
N LYS A 100 2.07 9.99 5.43
CA LYS A 100 3.26 10.64 4.86
C LYS A 100 3.06 11.03 3.40
N GLU A 101 1.95 11.71 3.11
CA GLU A 101 1.47 11.93 1.74
C GLU A 101 2.46 12.74 0.86
N LYS A 102 3.19 13.71 1.43
CA LYS A 102 4.22 14.46 0.69
C LYS A 102 5.38 13.58 0.22
N GLU A 103 5.79 12.62 1.06
CA GLU A 103 6.86 11.67 0.73
C GLU A 103 6.34 10.62 -0.25
N ALA A 104 5.13 10.11 -0.01
CA ALA A 104 4.42 9.21 -0.93
C ALA A 104 4.37 9.79 -2.34
N ALA A 105 3.95 11.05 -2.50
CA ALA A 105 3.77 11.64 -3.81
C ALA A 105 5.08 11.76 -4.62
N LYS A 106 6.23 11.90 -3.96
CA LYS A 106 7.54 11.85 -4.65
C LYS A 106 7.80 10.46 -5.22
N LEU A 107 7.55 9.42 -4.42
CA LEU A 107 7.72 8.04 -4.88
C LEU A 107 6.68 7.63 -5.92
N MET A 108 5.45 8.15 -5.85
CA MET A 108 4.44 7.94 -6.90
C MET A 108 4.99 8.39 -8.25
N LEU A 109 5.54 9.61 -8.35
CA LEU A 109 6.13 10.07 -9.61
C LEU A 109 7.37 9.26 -10.03
N ALA A 110 8.16 8.77 -9.08
CA ALA A 110 9.30 7.89 -9.37
C ALA A 110 8.87 6.51 -9.91
N SER A 111 7.61 6.11 -9.70
CA SER A 111 7.05 4.84 -10.19
C SER A 111 6.48 4.93 -11.62
N LEU A 112 6.53 6.11 -12.25
CA LEU A 112 6.10 6.28 -13.64
C LEU A 112 6.97 5.43 -14.58
N ASN A 113 6.33 4.84 -15.60
CA ASN A 113 7.05 4.21 -16.69
C ASN A 113 7.72 5.29 -17.54
N GLY A 114 9.04 5.18 -17.77
CA GLY A 114 9.78 6.10 -18.66
C GLY A 114 9.26 6.07 -20.11
N LYS A 115 8.75 4.91 -20.56
CA LYS A 115 7.94 4.79 -21.77
C LYS A 115 6.76 3.90 -21.46
N GLU A 116 5.55 4.43 -21.63
CA GLU A 116 4.33 3.64 -21.51
C GLU A 116 4.30 2.63 -22.67
N ILE A 117 4.43 1.35 -22.34
CA ILE A 117 4.26 0.27 -23.32
C ILE A 117 2.86 -0.27 -23.10
N ALA A 118 1.93 0.14 -23.97
CA ALA A 118 0.59 -0.41 -23.97
C ALA A 118 0.67 -1.93 -24.15
N ILE A 119 0.12 -2.67 -23.20
CA ILE A 119 -0.09 -4.11 -23.36
C ILE A 119 -1.29 -4.26 -24.32
N PRO A 120 -1.12 -4.86 -25.51
CA PRO A 120 -2.11 -4.79 -26.58
C PRO A 120 -3.52 -5.24 -26.20
N GLU A 121 -3.66 -6.20 -25.28
CA GLU A 121 -4.97 -6.74 -24.90
C GLU A 121 -5.77 -5.83 -23.96
N ASP A 122 -5.14 -4.90 -23.23
CA ASP A 122 -5.84 -4.17 -22.17
C ASP A 122 -5.59 -2.66 -22.13
N GLN A 123 -4.70 -2.16 -23.00
CA GLN A 123 -4.37 -0.74 -23.14
C GLN A 123 -4.09 -0.07 -21.79
N PHE A 124 -3.47 -0.81 -20.86
CA PHE A 124 -3.23 -0.31 -19.51
C PHE A 124 -2.46 1.00 -19.54
N ASP A 125 -3.04 2.01 -18.90
CA ASP A 125 -2.50 3.37 -18.82
C ASP A 125 -2.05 3.66 -17.39
N TRP A 126 -0.91 3.07 -17.04
CA TRP A 126 -0.32 3.14 -15.72
C TRP A 126 -0.03 4.58 -15.31
N ASN A 127 0.65 5.33 -16.18
CA ASN A 127 1.09 6.68 -15.87
C ASN A 127 -0.08 7.61 -15.53
N THR A 128 -1.20 7.52 -16.24
CA THR A 128 -2.39 8.32 -15.94
C THR A 128 -2.98 7.98 -14.56
N TYR A 129 -2.99 6.71 -14.16
CA TYR A 129 -3.43 6.33 -12.83
C TYR A 129 -2.53 6.89 -11.72
N VAL A 130 -1.21 6.81 -11.91
CA VAL A 130 -0.22 7.38 -10.99
C VAL A 130 -0.40 8.89 -10.87
N ILE A 131 -0.54 9.60 -12.00
CA ILE A 131 -0.75 11.05 -12.04
C ILE A 131 -2.06 11.43 -11.34
N GLY A 132 -3.16 10.71 -11.58
CA GLY A 132 -4.43 10.95 -10.91
C GLY A 132 -4.32 10.78 -9.39
N THR A 133 -3.63 9.74 -8.93
CA THR A 133 -3.41 9.51 -7.49
C THR A 133 -2.54 10.61 -6.86
N TRP A 134 -1.48 11.02 -7.56
CA TRP A 134 -0.65 12.15 -7.16
C TRP A 134 -1.46 13.45 -7.06
N ALA A 135 -2.36 13.68 -8.02
CA ALA A 135 -3.23 14.85 -8.06
C ALA A 135 -4.20 14.89 -6.87
N PHE A 136 -4.74 13.74 -6.45
CA PHE A 136 -5.53 13.63 -5.22
C PHE A 136 -4.72 14.05 -3.98
N ILE A 137 -3.50 13.52 -3.81
CA ILE A 137 -2.64 13.89 -2.68
C ILE A 137 -2.33 15.40 -2.68
N HIS A 138 -2.07 15.98 -3.85
CA HIS A 138 -1.76 17.40 -3.99
C HIS A 138 -2.99 18.32 -3.99
N LYS A 139 -4.19 17.77 -3.81
CA LYS A 139 -5.45 18.52 -3.90
C LYS A 139 -5.58 19.30 -5.22
N ASN A 140 -5.13 18.69 -6.32
CA ASN A 140 -5.33 19.19 -7.68
C ASN A 140 -6.53 18.51 -8.33
N ARG A 141 -7.74 19.04 -8.06
CA ARG A 141 -9.00 18.50 -8.59
C ARG A 141 -9.03 18.45 -10.12
N PRO A 142 -8.69 19.51 -10.87
CA PRO A 142 -8.74 19.46 -12.34
C PRO A 142 -7.90 18.33 -12.93
N LEU A 143 -6.69 18.10 -12.42
CA LEU A 143 -5.82 17.04 -12.92
C LEU A 143 -6.35 15.63 -12.56
N LEU A 144 -6.96 15.48 -11.37
CA LEU A 144 -7.61 14.24 -10.97
C LEU A 144 -8.82 13.92 -11.88
N GLU A 145 -9.65 14.91 -12.20
CA GLU A 145 -10.78 14.78 -13.11
C GLU A 145 -10.32 14.41 -14.52
N GLN A 146 -9.30 15.10 -15.04
CA GLN A 146 -8.71 14.79 -16.34
C GLN A 146 -8.14 13.37 -16.40
N SER A 147 -7.45 12.93 -15.35
CA SER A 147 -6.86 11.59 -15.27
C SER A 147 -7.95 10.51 -15.25
N LEU A 148 -9.04 10.74 -14.49
CA LEU A 148 -10.20 9.85 -14.49
C LEU A 148 -10.84 9.74 -15.88
N GLN A 149 -11.12 10.87 -16.53
CA GLN A 149 -11.72 10.88 -17.87
C GLN A 149 -10.85 10.13 -18.88
N THR A 150 -9.53 10.31 -18.79
CA THR A 150 -8.57 9.61 -19.65
C THR A 150 -8.67 8.09 -19.45
N LEU A 151 -8.63 7.58 -18.22
CA LEU A 151 -8.77 6.14 -17.95
C LEU A 151 -10.11 5.58 -18.43
N GLN A 152 -11.20 6.33 -18.21
CA GLN A 152 -12.54 5.91 -18.65
C GLN A 152 -12.65 5.80 -20.18
N SER A 153 -11.97 6.68 -20.92
CA SER A 153 -11.97 6.66 -22.40
C SER A 153 -11.16 5.51 -23.01
N ARG A 154 -10.11 5.02 -22.33
CA ARG A 154 -9.22 3.96 -22.86
C ARG A 154 -9.80 2.55 -22.73
N GLY A 155 -10.81 2.36 -21.87
CA GLY A 155 -11.39 1.04 -21.62
C GLY A 155 -10.38 0.05 -21.02
N GLY A 156 -10.75 -1.23 -20.92
CA GLY A 156 -9.90 -2.28 -20.34
C GLY A 156 -10.08 -2.45 -18.83
N GLN A 157 -9.90 -3.68 -18.36
CA GLN A 157 -10.22 -4.05 -16.96
C GLN A 157 -9.38 -3.28 -15.96
N ARG A 158 -8.06 -3.17 -16.18
CA ARG A 158 -7.16 -2.47 -15.24
C ARG A 158 -7.43 -0.96 -15.20
N ASN A 159 -7.66 -0.32 -16.34
CA ASN A 159 -8.04 1.09 -16.38
C ASN A 159 -9.41 1.34 -15.71
N THR A 160 -10.36 0.41 -15.86
CA THR A 160 -11.65 0.48 -15.18
C THR A 160 -11.49 0.42 -13.66
N MET A 161 -10.70 -0.54 -13.16
CA MET A 161 -10.42 -0.65 -11.72
C MET A 161 -9.73 0.61 -11.18
N ASN A 162 -8.71 1.10 -11.88
CA ASN A 162 -7.98 2.32 -11.48
C ASN A 162 -8.85 3.58 -11.57
N GLY A 163 -9.70 3.68 -12.59
CA GLY A 163 -10.68 4.75 -12.73
C GLY A 163 -11.66 4.77 -11.55
N ASN A 164 -12.11 3.62 -11.07
CA ASN A 164 -12.97 3.55 -9.87
C ASN A 164 -12.25 4.06 -8.60
N VAL A 165 -10.94 3.84 -8.48
CA VAL A 165 -10.13 4.40 -7.39
C VAL A 165 -10.09 5.94 -7.51
N LEU A 166 -9.77 6.48 -8.69
CA LEU A 166 -9.74 7.93 -8.91
C LEU A 166 -11.12 8.58 -8.70
N GLN A 167 -12.20 7.92 -9.09
CA GLN A 167 -13.56 8.36 -8.81
C GLN A 167 -13.84 8.40 -7.30
N GLY A 168 -13.38 7.39 -6.55
CA GLY A 168 -13.48 7.38 -5.09
C GLY A 168 -12.75 8.55 -4.45
N PHE A 169 -11.54 8.86 -4.94
CA PHE A 169 -10.80 10.05 -4.53
C PHE A 169 -11.57 11.34 -4.82
N LEU A 170 -12.21 11.49 -5.98
CA LEU A 170 -13.03 12.68 -6.26
C LEU A 170 -14.23 12.81 -5.32
N ASN A 171 -14.86 11.70 -4.97
CA ASN A 171 -16.02 11.67 -4.07
C ASN A 171 -15.65 12.07 -2.64
N CYS A 172 -14.43 11.76 -2.21
CA CYS A 172 -13.86 12.07 -0.90
C CYS A 172 -12.64 12.98 -1.00
N PHE A 173 -12.70 14.00 -1.86
CA PHE A 173 -11.53 14.78 -2.26
C PHE A 173 -10.77 15.46 -1.11
N GLU A 174 -11.48 15.89 -0.07
CA GLU A 174 -10.89 16.54 1.09
C GLU A 174 -10.32 15.55 2.13
N ALA A 175 -10.61 14.24 2.00
CA ALA A 175 -10.11 13.23 2.92
C ALA A 175 -8.62 12.94 2.70
N SER A 176 -8.00 12.23 3.66
CA SER A 176 -6.67 11.65 3.46
C SER A 176 -6.74 10.45 2.51
N TYR A 177 -5.58 10.04 2.00
CA TYR A 177 -5.42 8.82 1.22
C TYR A 177 -5.93 7.59 1.98
N GLU A 178 -5.54 7.43 3.25
CA GLU A 178 -5.99 6.33 4.09
C GLU A 178 -7.52 6.26 4.21
N SER A 179 -8.16 7.42 4.38
CA SER A 179 -9.62 7.48 4.57
C SER A 179 -10.42 7.33 3.28
N SER A 180 -9.79 7.48 2.12
CA SER A 180 -10.46 7.49 0.82
C SER A 180 -10.18 6.25 -0.04
N TYR A 181 -8.96 5.72 0.00
CA TYR A 181 -8.54 4.61 -0.85
C TYR A 181 -9.34 3.34 -0.54
N GLY A 182 -10.17 2.90 -1.50
CA GLY A 182 -11.02 1.71 -1.34
C GLY A 182 -12.15 1.85 -0.32
N ALA A 183 -12.34 3.01 0.31
CA ALA A 183 -13.38 3.22 1.30
C ALA A 183 -14.77 3.13 0.67
N LYS A 184 -15.66 2.31 1.23
CA LYS A 184 -17.01 2.09 0.71
C LYS A 184 -17.82 3.39 0.57
N ALA A 185 -17.66 4.31 1.52
CA ALA A 185 -18.32 5.62 1.49
C ALA A 185 -17.87 6.50 0.31
N CYS A 186 -16.67 6.27 -0.21
CA CYS A 186 -16.11 7.00 -1.34
C CYS A 186 -16.40 6.30 -2.68
N THR A 187 -16.52 4.97 -2.69
CA THR A 187 -16.68 4.16 -3.93
C THR A 187 -18.12 3.75 -4.24
N SER A 188 -19.06 3.92 -3.31
CA SER A 188 -20.48 3.70 -3.59
C SER A 188 -21.00 4.68 -4.64
N LYS A 189 -21.68 4.18 -5.68
CA LYS A 189 -22.43 5.02 -6.62
C LYS A 189 -23.46 5.83 -5.81
N LYS A 190 -23.37 7.16 -5.88
CA LYS A 190 -24.47 8.04 -5.47
C LYS A 190 -25.56 8.03 -6.53
#